data_AF-A0A6P3WS42-F1
#
_entry.id   AF-A0A6P3WS42-F1
#
_cell.length_a   1.000
_cell.length_b   1.000
_cell.length_c   1.000
_cell.angle_alpha   90.00
_cell.angle_beta   90.00
_cell.angle_gamma   90.00
#
_symmetry.space_group_name_H-M   'P 1'
#
loop_
_entity.id
_entity.type
_entity.pdbx_description
1 polymer ?
#
loop_
_entity_poly.entity_id
_entity_poly.type
_entity_poly.pdbx_seq_one_letter_code
_entity_poly.pdbx_strand_id
1 'polypeptide(L)'
;MSAREQADLTLPCEWKPNVAAVDRSGAWLDKSFAQQEPGGMGLPRFSLKRYFFYVLCLTGTLLVLLNLLQDEIWHSMRPHPSQPQSVRTAGDGPKLMFVPPDYNRTSGEHPLKKIMVPHGMSEAKAGPDIFFQQRCPVNTCTIVRDNPDEADLILFKDYITHVGRRPHNQVWMLYFLECPYHTQSVKNALINWTATYRRDSDIVAPYERWQYYDASVTQIPQTFNYAANKTKKVAWFVSNCHPRNQRMHYARELSKYIQVDIYGACGSLRCPRSQSQTCFDMLDEDYKFYLAFENSNCRDYITEKFFVNGLGHNVLPIVMGAHPTDYAHSAPYRSYIHVDEFESPRELAEYLHRLDRDDELYNSYFRWKGTGEFINTYFWCRMCAMLHDDRPPKYYKDVNEWWRGEGVCTTSSWREHDLARSQNFRNT
;
A
#
# COMPACT_ATOMS: atom_id res chain seq x y z
N MET A 1 7.70 57.69 -18.80
CA MET A 1 8.96 58.27 -18.27
C MET A 1 9.31 57.60 -16.95
N SER A 2 10.50 56.97 -16.88
CA SER A 2 11.35 56.62 -15.71
C SER A 2 10.69 56.01 -14.45
N ALA A 3 10.84 54.71 -14.14
CA ALA A 3 11.99 53.99 -13.52
C ALA A 3 12.12 54.32 -12.01
N ARG A 4 12.33 53.43 -11.01
CA ARG A 4 12.86 52.06 -10.76
C ARG A 4 12.02 51.48 -9.57
N GLU A 5 11.99 50.20 -9.18
CA GLU A 5 13.04 49.22 -8.90
C GLU A 5 12.37 47.83 -8.66
N GLN A 6 12.95 46.74 -9.16
CA GLN A 6 12.53 45.35 -8.98
C GLN A 6 13.62 44.59 -8.21
N ALA A 7 13.22 43.70 -7.30
CA ALA A 7 14.08 42.67 -6.74
C ALA A 7 13.39 41.30 -6.88
N ASP A 8 14.12 40.39 -7.51
CA ASP A 8 13.75 39.04 -7.92
C ASP A 8 14.59 38.04 -7.09
N LEU A 9 14.00 36.92 -6.67
CA LEU A 9 14.68 35.86 -5.93
C LEU A 9 14.28 34.50 -6.49
N THR A 10 15.11 34.02 -7.41
CA THR A 10 15.14 32.64 -7.92
C THR A 10 16.41 31.93 -7.43
N LEU A 11 16.28 30.71 -6.93
CA LEU A 11 17.40 29.78 -6.67
C LEU A 11 17.17 28.48 -7.45
N PRO A 12 18.15 28.00 -8.23
CA PRO A 12 18.21 26.62 -8.71
C PRO A 12 19.29 25.80 -7.99
N CYS A 13 19.01 24.52 -7.74
CA CYS A 13 19.98 23.52 -7.31
C CYS A 13 20.31 22.59 -8.48
N GLU A 14 21.53 22.65 -9.00
CA GLU A 14 22.14 21.61 -9.84
C GLU A 14 23.36 21.03 -9.11
N TRP A 15 23.46 19.70 -9.14
CA TRP A 15 24.54 18.87 -8.61
C TRP A 15 25.43 18.38 -9.76
N LYS A 16 26.76 18.50 -9.65
CA LYS A 16 27.77 17.63 -10.29
C LYS A 16 29.18 17.88 -9.67
N PRO A 17 30.18 16.99 -9.87
CA PRO A 17 30.88 16.30 -8.77
C PRO A 17 32.34 16.74 -8.58
N ASN A 18 32.87 16.56 -7.37
CA ASN A 18 34.27 16.81 -7.04
C ASN A 18 35.15 15.59 -7.33
N VAL A 19 36.15 15.81 -8.19
CA VAL A 19 37.36 15.01 -8.39
C VAL A 19 38.45 15.63 -7.53
N ALA A 20 39.13 14.85 -6.70
CA ALA A 20 40.35 15.28 -6.02
C ALA A 20 41.54 14.45 -6.53
N ALA A 21 42.46 15.14 -7.19
CA ALA A 21 43.73 14.62 -7.67
C ALA A 21 44.76 14.55 -6.53
N VAL A 22 45.58 13.52 -6.56
CA VAL A 22 46.76 13.32 -5.69
C VAL A 22 48.00 13.63 -6.52
N ASP A 23 48.85 14.51 -6.00
CA ASP A 23 50.14 14.87 -6.59
C ASP A 23 51.31 14.08 -5.96
N ARG A 24 52.37 14.00 -6.76
CA ARG A 24 53.54 13.12 -6.76
C ARG A 24 54.61 13.47 -5.72
N SER A 25 55.38 12.45 -5.33
CA SER A 25 56.83 12.60 -5.14
C SER A 25 57.58 11.26 -5.18
N GLY A 26 58.66 11.19 -5.97
CA GLY A 26 59.83 10.34 -5.67
C GLY A 26 60.05 9.10 -6.54
N ALA A 27 60.76 9.26 -7.66
CA ALA A 27 61.36 8.19 -8.47
C ALA A 27 62.66 7.65 -7.84
N TRP A 28 63.11 6.43 -8.21
CA TRP A 28 64.50 6.06 -8.61
C TRP A 28 64.56 4.58 -9.11
N LEU A 29 65.03 4.42 -10.37
CA LEU A 29 65.75 3.32 -11.09
C LEU A 29 65.49 1.83 -10.75
N ASP A 30 65.19 0.88 -11.65
CA ASP A 30 65.69 0.43 -12.98
C ASP A 30 66.47 -0.92 -12.90
N LYS A 31 66.22 -1.79 -13.89
CA LYS A 31 66.94 -3.01 -14.36
C LYS A 31 66.65 -4.44 -13.80
N SER A 32 65.89 -5.17 -14.63
CA SER A 32 66.21 -6.47 -15.30
C SER A 32 66.86 -7.64 -14.55
N PHE A 33 66.25 -8.85 -14.58
CA PHE A 33 66.70 -10.05 -15.33
C PHE A 33 65.83 -11.30 -15.04
N ALA A 34 65.99 -12.32 -15.89
CA ALA A 34 65.11 -13.46 -16.15
C ALA A 34 65.17 -14.67 -15.16
N GLN A 35 64.12 -15.51 -15.28
CA GLN A 35 64.02 -16.99 -15.15
C GLN A 35 64.72 -17.74 -14.00
N GLN A 36 63.93 -18.47 -13.18
CA GLN A 36 63.96 -19.95 -12.98
C GLN A 36 63.12 -20.39 -11.76
N GLU A 37 62.25 -21.39 -11.93
CA GLU A 37 61.81 -22.34 -10.89
C GLU A 37 62.86 -23.48 -10.78
N PRO A 38 62.88 -24.40 -9.76
CA PRO A 38 61.79 -24.81 -8.85
C PRO A 38 62.17 -25.08 -7.36
N GLY A 39 61.17 -25.30 -6.51
CA GLY A 39 61.28 -26.23 -5.38
C GLY A 39 61.01 -25.66 -3.98
N GLY A 40 60.10 -26.31 -3.25
CA GLY A 40 60.04 -26.29 -1.78
C GLY A 40 58.67 -25.95 -1.20
N MET A 41 57.91 -26.98 -0.82
CA MET A 41 56.74 -26.86 0.06
C MET A 41 57.14 -26.19 1.39
N GLY A 42 56.75 -24.94 1.58
CA GLY A 42 56.80 -24.23 2.85
C GLY A 42 55.42 -23.75 3.22
N LEU A 43 54.84 -24.32 4.29
CA LEU A 43 53.61 -23.80 4.90
C LEU A 43 53.82 -22.32 5.28
N PRO A 44 52.91 -21.39 4.90
CA PRO A 44 53.09 -19.99 5.24
C PRO A 44 53.02 -19.79 6.76
N ARG A 45 54.12 -19.37 7.36
CA ARG A 45 54.16 -18.85 8.74
C ARG A 45 53.33 -17.56 8.80
N PHE A 46 52.07 -17.69 9.19
CA PHE A 46 51.22 -16.53 9.45
C PHE A 46 51.75 -15.78 10.68
N SER A 47 52.06 -14.49 10.51
CA SER A 47 52.35 -13.59 11.63
C SER A 47 51.18 -13.58 12.63
N LEU A 48 51.47 -13.56 13.94
CA LEU A 48 50.46 -13.45 14.99
C LEU A 48 49.47 -12.29 14.74
N LYS A 49 49.94 -11.21 14.10
CA LYS A 49 49.09 -10.07 13.71
C LYS A 49 48.05 -10.44 12.64
N ARG A 50 48.42 -11.28 11.66
CA ARG A 50 47.48 -11.79 10.65
C ARG A 50 46.50 -12.77 11.28
N TYR A 51 46.96 -13.65 12.17
CA TYR A 51 46.08 -14.55 12.90
C TYR A 51 45.03 -13.78 13.72
N PHE A 52 45.46 -12.72 14.42
CA PHE A 52 44.55 -11.85 15.17
C PHE A 52 43.52 -11.18 14.26
N PHE A 53 43.94 -10.68 13.09
CA PHE A 53 43.03 -10.05 12.13
C PHE A 53 42.03 -11.05 11.52
N TYR A 54 42.46 -12.27 11.20
CA TYR A 54 41.56 -13.33 10.72
C TYR A 54 40.55 -13.76 11.78
N VAL A 55 40.98 -13.90 13.04
CA VAL A 55 40.07 -14.21 14.15
C VAL A 55 39.06 -13.07 14.33
N LEU A 56 39.49 -11.81 14.27
CA LEU A 56 38.60 -10.65 14.43
C LEU A 56 37.59 -10.51 13.28
N CYS A 57 38.01 -10.80 12.04
CA CYS A 57 37.10 -10.87 10.90
C CYS A 57 36.12 -12.03 11.06
N LEU A 58 36.60 -13.25 11.36
CA LEU A 58 35.72 -14.42 11.52
C LEU A 58 34.72 -14.25 12.66
N THR A 59 35.10 -13.65 13.79
CA THR A 59 34.17 -13.36 14.89
C THR A 59 33.19 -12.25 14.51
N GLY A 60 33.61 -11.24 13.76
CA GLY A 60 32.73 -10.21 13.21
C GLY A 60 31.70 -10.78 12.23
N THR A 61 32.12 -11.61 11.27
CA THR A 61 31.21 -12.28 10.33
C THR A 61 30.28 -13.24 11.04
N LEU A 62 30.77 -13.98 12.04
CA LEU A 62 29.95 -14.87 12.86
C LEU A 62 28.91 -14.09 13.68
N LEU A 63 29.24 -12.93 14.24
CA LEU A 63 28.29 -12.07 14.94
C LEU A 63 27.22 -11.50 14.01
N VAL A 64 27.59 -11.12 12.78
CA VAL A 64 26.62 -10.68 11.77
C VAL A 64 25.72 -11.85 11.35
N LEU A 65 26.28 -13.04 11.11
CA LEU A 65 25.50 -14.23 10.79
C LEU A 65 24.58 -14.65 11.95
N LEU A 66 25.05 -14.56 13.19
CA LEU A 66 24.23 -14.83 14.38
C LEU A 66 23.12 -13.78 14.56
N ASN A 67 23.36 -12.50 14.25
CA ASN A 67 22.31 -11.49 14.24
C ASN A 67 21.29 -11.70 13.11
N LEU A 68 21.74 -12.09 11.91
CA LEU A 68 20.84 -12.41 10.79
C LEU A 68 20.03 -13.69 11.06
N LEU A 69 20.64 -14.71 11.68
CA LEU A 69 19.94 -15.89 12.18
C LEU A 69 19.02 -15.54 13.34
N GLN A 70 19.38 -14.59 14.21
CA GLN A 70 18.52 -14.15 15.29
C GLN A 70 17.28 -13.43 14.77
N ASP A 71 17.35 -12.67 13.67
CA ASP A 71 16.19 -12.11 12.97
C ASP A 71 15.31 -13.20 12.34
N GLU A 72 15.90 -14.21 11.68
CA GLU A 72 15.12 -15.34 11.13
C GLU A 72 14.47 -16.18 12.23
N ILE A 73 15.17 -16.41 13.35
CA ILE A 73 14.64 -17.14 14.50
C ILE A 73 13.61 -16.27 15.24
N TRP A 74 13.76 -14.94 15.32
CA TRP A 74 12.73 -14.04 15.86
C TRP A 74 11.45 -14.07 15.01
N HIS A 75 11.57 -14.17 13.69
CA HIS A 75 10.43 -14.35 12.80
C HIS A 75 9.79 -15.75 12.94
N SER A 76 10.56 -16.79 13.23
CA SER A 76 10.03 -18.16 13.42
C SER A 76 9.45 -18.41 14.82
N MET A 77 9.90 -17.67 15.85
CA MET A 77 9.48 -17.82 17.25
C MET A 77 8.29 -16.92 17.65
N ARG A 78 7.73 -16.10 16.74
CA ARG A 78 6.43 -15.48 17.01
C ARG A 78 5.41 -16.61 17.25
N PRO A 79 4.75 -16.67 18.42
CA PRO A 79 3.76 -17.69 18.67
C PRO A 79 2.57 -17.48 17.73
N HIS A 80 2.49 -18.30 16.70
CA HIS A 80 1.23 -18.53 16.00
C HIS A 80 0.28 -19.19 17.00
N PRO A 81 -0.93 -18.63 17.24
CA PRO A 81 -1.97 -19.35 17.95
C PRO A 81 -2.15 -20.70 17.25
N SER A 82 -2.09 -21.79 18.00
CA SER A 82 -2.26 -23.15 17.48
C SER A 82 -3.56 -23.23 16.67
N GLN A 83 -3.44 -23.24 15.35
CA GLN A 83 -4.55 -23.48 14.43
C GLN A 83 -4.96 -24.96 14.56
N PRO A 84 -6.25 -25.28 14.69
CA PRO A 84 -6.74 -26.61 14.38
C PRO A 84 -6.45 -26.89 12.90
N GLN A 85 -5.79 -28.01 12.61
CA GLN A 85 -5.54 -28.45 11.24
C GLN A 85 -6.88 -28.61 10.49
N SER A 86 -7.20 -27.67 9.61
CA SER A 86 -8.23 -27.88 8.60
C SER A 86 -7.61 -28.63 7.42
N VAL A 87 -8.19 -29.78 7.11
CA VAL A 87 -7.87 -30.58 5.93
C VAL A 87 -8.23 -29.74 4.70
N ARG A 88 -7.22 -29.15 4.04
CA ARG A 88 -7.41 -28.53 2.72
C ARG A 88 -7.70 -29.64 1.71
N THR A 89 -8.95 -29.80 1.33
CA THR A 89 -9.33 -30.57 0.14
C THR A 89 -8.76 -29.88 -1.09
N ALA A 90 -7.97 -30.60 -1.88
CA ALA A 90 -7.49 -30.15 -3.19
C ALA A 90 -8.67 -29.89 -4.12
N GLY A 91 -9.00 -28.61 -4.36
CA GLY A 91 -10.11 -28.23 -5.23
C GLY A 91 -10.41 -26.72 -5.28
N ASP A 92 -10.19 -25.97 -4.20
CA ASP A 92 -10.42 -24.53 -4.17
C ASP A 92 -9.10 -23.77 -4.37
N GLY A 93 -8.74 -23.49 -5.63
CA GLY A 93 -7.87 -22.35 -5.90
C GLY A 93 -8.52 -21.06 -5.36
N PRO A 94 -7.75 -19.99 -5.07
CA PRO A 94 -8.35 -18.75 -4.60
C PRO A 94 -9.37 -18.29 -5.65
N LYS A 95 -10.64 -18.16 -5.24
CA LYS A 95 -11.83 -17.77 -6.06
C LYS A 95 -11.68 -16.43 -6.82
N LEU A 96 -10.49 -15.84 -6.82
CA LEU A 96 -10.09 -14.60 -7.48
C LEU A 96 -9.33 -14.84 -8.81
N MET A 97 -8.86 -16.06 -9.07
CA MET A 97 -8.01 -16.38 -10.23
C MET A 97 -8.86 -16.98 -11.35
N PHE A 98 -9.35 -16.12 -12.24
CA PHE A 98 -10.10 -16.49 -13.44
C PHE A 98 -9.18 -17.05 -14.54
N VAL A 99 -9.67 -18.06 -15.28
CA VAL A 99 -9.05 -18.59 -16.50
C VAL A 99 -10.08 -18.53 -17.62
N PRO A 100 -9.79 -17.89 -18.77
CA PRO A 100 -10.71 -17.85 -19.91
C PRO A 100 -11.07 -19.27 -20.39
N PRO A 101 -12.32 -19.54 -20.80
CA PRO A 101 -12.79 -20.89 -21.16
C PRO A 101 -11.96 -21.58 -22.23
N ASP A 102 -11.44 -20.82 -23.20
CA ASP A 102 -10.71 -21.37 -24.35
C ASP A 102 -9.19 -21.37 -24.17
N TYR A 103 -8.69 -20.74 -23.09
CA TYR A 103 -7.27 -20.69 -22.78
C TYR A 103 -6.67 -22.10 -22.64
N ASN A 104 -7.29 -22.99 -21.86
CA ASN A 104 -6.76 -24.36 -21.69
C ASN A 104 -7.14 -25.33 -22.83
N ARG A 105 -8.03 -24.93 -23.75
CA ARG A 105 -8.57 -25.83 -24.79
C ARG A 105 -7.74 -25.82 -26.07
N THR A 106 -7.09 -24.71 -26.35
CA THR A 106 -6.17 -24.61 -27.48
C THR A 106 -4.82 -25.21 -27.08
N SER A 107 -4.47 -26.37 -27.62
CA SER A 107 -3.14 -26.99 -27.50
C SER A 107 -2.01 -26.20 -28.21
N GLY A 108 -2.25 -24.92 -28.55
CA GLY A 108 -1.35 -24.06 -29.29
C GLY A 108 -0.64 -23.05 -28.38
N GLU A 109 0.50 -22.53 -28.83
CA GLU A 109 1.19 -21.43 -28.17
C GLU A 109 0.28 -20.19 -28.11
N HIS A 110 -0.09 -19.75 -26.92
CA HIS A 110 -0.82 -18.51 -26.74
C HIS A 110 0.06 -17.32 -27.16
N PRO A 111 -0.50 -16.32 -27.86
CA PRO A 111 0.26 -15.14 -28.23
C PRO A 111 0.69 -14.38 -26.97
N LEU A 112 1.97 -14.02 -26.89
CA LEU A 112 2.50 -13.24 -25.77
C LEU A 112 1.87 -11.84 -25.74
N LYS A 113 1.17 -11.52 -24.65
CA LYS A 113 0.55 -10.20 -24.45
C LYS A 113 1.52 -9.21 -23.81
N LYS A 114 1.72 -8.06 -24.47
CA LYS A 114 2.60 -6.99 -23.98
C LYS A 114 1.81 -5.95 -23.18
N ILE A 115 2.19 -5.73 -21.94
CA ILE A 115 1.55 -4.78 -21.02
C ILE A 115 2.52 -3.63 -20.75
N MET A 116 2.23 -2.45 -21.27
CA MET A 116 3.01 -1.25 -21.03
C MET A 116 2.64 -0.67 -19.66
N VAL A 117 3.63 -0.58 -18.79
CA VAL A 117 3.48 -0.06 -17.42
C VAL A 117 4.37 1.18 -17.26
N PRO A 118 3.91 2.25 -16.59
CA PRO A 118 4.70 3.47 -16.38
C PRO A 118 5.79 3.25 -15.33
N HIS A 119 6.95 3.90 -15.50
CA HIS A 119 8.14 3.71 -14.65
C HIS A 119 7.88 3.86 -13.12
N GLY A 120 6.85 4.59 -12.72
CA GLY A 120 6.47 4.78 -11.31
C GLY A 120 5.84 3.57 -10.60
N MET A 121 5.70 2.42 -11.27
CA MET A 121 5.25 1.15 -10.68
C MET A 121 6.44 0.18 -10.60
N SER A 122 7.27 0.31 -9.57
CA SER A 122 8.52 -0.44 -9.42
C SER A 122 8.30 -1.92 -9.07
N GLU A 123 7.13 -2.25 -8.53
CA GLU A 123 6.69 -3.62 -8.25
C GLU A 123 6.57 -4.47 -9.53
N ALA A 124 6.28 -3.84 -10.68
CA ALA A 124 6.09 -4.52 -11.96
C ALA A 124 7.37 -4.46 -12.81
N LYS A 125 8.40 -5.23 -12.46
CA LYS A 125 9.64 -5.27 -13.25
C LYS A 125 9.36 -5.70 -14.70
N ALA A 126 10.14 -5.16 -15.65
CA ALA A 126 10.02 -5.54 -17.06
C ALA A 126 10.31 -7.03 -17.25
N GLY A 127 9.61 -7.65 -18.20
CA GLY A 127 9.64 -9.10 -18.42
C GLY A 127 8.42 -9.85 -17.85
N PRO A 128 8.43 -11.19 -17.90
CA PRO A 128 7.28 -12.01 -17.54
C PRO A 128 7.28 -12.47 -16.07
N ASP A 129 8.36 -12.21 -15.33
CA ASP A 129 8.63 -12.81 -14.01
C ASP A 129 7.49 -12.65 -13.01
N ILE A 130 6.81 -11.50 -13.00
CA ILE A 130 5.72 -11.24 -12.06
C ILE A 130 4.57 -12.24 -12.20
N PHE A 131 4.30 -12.73 -13.42
CA PHE A 131 3.22 -13.70 -13.66
C PHE A 131 3.60 -15.10 -13.19
N PHE A 132 4.87 -15.47 -13.29
CA PHE A 132 5.38 -16.74 -12.78
C PHE A 132 5.52 -16.73 -11.25
N GLN A 133 6.05 -15.64 -10.68
CA GLN A 133 6.20 -15.47 -9.23
C GLN A 133 4.85 -15.50 -8.50
N GLN A 134 3.82 -14.90 -9.09
CA GLN A 134 2.45 -14.95 -8.56
C GLN A 134 1.71 -16.26 -8.89
N ARG A 135 2.35 -17.19 -9.62
CA ARG A 135 1.76 -18.45 -10.07
C ARG A 135 0.43 -18.23 -10.80
N CYS A 136 0.39 -17.25 -11.70
CA CYS A 136 -0.80 -16.94 -12.47
C CYS A 136 -1.19 -18.15 -13.35
N PRO A 137 -2.45 -18.59 -13.32
CA PRO A 137 -2.93 -19.64 -14.23
C PRO A 137 -2.82 -19.24 -15.71
N VAL A 138 -3.04 -17.95 -15.97
CA VAL A 138 -2.78 -17.30 -17.27
C VAL A 138 -1.53 -16.44 -17.10
N ASN A 139 -0.45 -16.84 -17.75
CA ASN A 139 0.88 -16.25 -17.55
C ASN A 139 1.61 -15.86 -18.84
N THR A 140 0.96 -16.00 -20.01
CA THR A 140 1.53 -15.60 -21.31
C THR A 140 1.41 -14.09 -21.52
N CYS A 141 1.96 -13.32 -20.58
CA CYS A 141 2.06 -11.86 -20.61
C CYS A 141 3.47 -11.42 -20.22
N THR A 142 3.87 -10.22 -20.67
CA THR A 142 5.14 -9.59 -20.31
C THR A 142 4.96 -8.11 -20.06
N ILE A 143 5.67 -7.57 -19.07
CA ILE A 143 5.70 -6.14 -18.78
C ILE A 143 6.74 -5.46 -19.69
N VAL A 144 6.33 -4.41 -20.41
CA VAL A 144 7.19 -3.57 -21.25
C VAL A 144 7.18 -2.12 -20.75
N ARG A 145 8.22 -1.35 -21.09
CA ARG A 145 8.41 0.05 -20.64
C ARG A 145 8.53 1.04 -21.80
N ASP A 146 8.65 0.51 -23.01
CA ASP A 146 8.91 1.22 -24.25
C ASP A 146 7.93 0.73 -25.34
N ASN A 147 7.99 1.39 -26.51
CA ASN A 147 7.25 1.04 -27.72
C ASN A 147 5.73 0.88 -27.50
N PRO A 148 5.01 1.97 -27.13
CA PRO A 148 3.57 1.93 -26.86
C PRO A 148 2.76 1.32 -28.01
N ASP A 149 3.20 1.49 -29.27
CA ASP A 149 2.48 0.98 -30.45
C ASP A 149 2.44 -0.56 -30.53
N GLU A 150 3.37 -1.25 -29.87
CA GLU A 150 3.41 -2.72 -29.83
C GLU A 150 2.69 -3.32 -28.62
N ALA A 151 2.24 -2.50 -27.67
CA ALA A 151 1.58 -2.97 -26.47
C ALA A 151 0.14 -3.40 -26.77
N ASP A 152 -0.28 -4.56 -26.25
CA ASP A 152 -1.69 -4.96 -26.22
C ASP A 152 -2.48 -4.12 -25.21
N LEU A 153 -1.83 -3.71 -24.11
CA LEU A 153 -2.41 -2.87 -23.07
C LEU A 153 -1.47 -1.77 -22.64
N ILE A 154 -1.99 -0.55 -22.49
CA ILE A 154 -1.31 0.56 -21.84
C ILE A 154 -2.02 0.89 -20.52
N LEU A 155 -1.26 0.85 -19.43
CA LEU A 155 -1.72 1.20 -18.10
C LEU A 155 -1.39 2.66 -17.78
N PHE A 156 -2.41 3.48 -17.55
CA PHE A 156 -2.24 4.89 -17.17
C PHE A 156 -2.36 5.05 -15.67
N LYS A 157 -1.22 5.24 -14.99
CA LYS A 157 -1.17 5.51 -13.55
C LYS A 157 -1.30 7.00 -13.27
N ASP A 158 -2.29 7.39 -12.48
CA ASP A 158 -2.59 8.74 -11.96
C ASP A 158 -2.94 9.83 -13.00
N TYR A 159 -2.36 9.77 -14.19
CA TYR A 159 -2.59 10.69 -15.30
C TYR A 159 -2.50 9.96 -16.65
N ILE A 160 -3.18 10.51 -17.65
CA ILE A 160 -3.08 10.01 -19.02
C ILE A 160 -1.97 10.78 -19.72
N THR A 161 -0.96 10.05 -20.19
CA THR A 161 0.06 10.58 -21.09
C THR A 161 -0.37 10.38 -22.53
N HIS A 162 -0.03 11.33 -23.39
CA HIS A 162 -0.37 11.24 -24.82
C HIS A 162 0.49 10.17 -25.50
N VAL A 163 -0.09 9.00 -25.74
CA VAL A 163 0.55 7.87 -26.42
C VAL A 163 0.13 7.85 -27.89
N GLY A 164 0.69 8.77 -28.68
CA GLY A 164 0.74 8.71 -30.15
C GLY A 164 -0.49 8.13 -30.86
N ARG A 165 -0.23 7.20 -31.80
CA ARG A 165 -1.27 6.50 -32.55
C ARG A 165 -1.78 5.33 -31.70
N ARG A 166 -3.09 5.16 -31.63
CA ARG A 166 -3.69 3.99 -30.98
C ARG A 166 -4.01 2.88 -31.98
N PRO A 167 -3.38 1.70 -31.89
CA PRO A 167 -3.79 0.53 -32.66
C PRO A 167 -5.21 0.07 -32.31
N HIS A 168 -5.95 -0.48 -33.27
CA HIS A 168 -7.37 -0.84 -33.10
C HIS A 168 -7.65 -1.80 -31.94
N ASN A 169 -6.75 -2.74 -31.67
CA ASN A 169 -6.92 -3.76 -30.63
C ASN A 169 -6.21 -3.42 -29.31
N GLN A 170 -5.61 -2.24 -29.20
CA GLN A 170 -4.92 -1.82 -27.99
C GLN A 170 -5.92 -1.37 -26.91
N VAL A 171 -5.75 -1.93 -25.72
CA VAL A 171 -6.54 -1.64 -24.53
C VAL A 171 -5.88 -0.51 -23.74
N TRP A 172 -6.66 0.51 -23.40
CA TRP A 172 -6.25 1.57 -22.50
C TRP A 172 -6.91 1.37 -21.14
N MET A 173 -6.11 1.18 -20.10
CA MET A 173 -6.59 0.98 -18.73
C MET A 173 -6.22 2.16 -17.84
N LEU A 174 -7.19 2.72 -17.14
CA LEU A 174 -6.92 3.65 -16.05
C LEU A 174 -6.56 2.91 -14.77
N TYR A 175 -5.49 3.34 -14.11
CA TYR A 175 -5.08 2.84 -12.81
C TYR A 175 -4.98 3.98 -11.79
N PHE A 176 -5.99 4.11 -10.92
CA PHE A 176 -6.07 5.17 -9.91
C PHE A 176 -6.24 4.57 -8.52
N LEU A 177 -5.26 4.83 -7.64
CA LEU A 177 -5.37 4.52 -6.21
C LEU A 177 -5.72 5.77 -5.37
N GLU A 178 -5.43 6.97 -5.87
CA GLU A 178 -5.90 8.21 -5.27
C GLU A 178 -7.36 8.50 -5.60
N CYS A 179 -8.01 9.34 -4.79
CA CYS A 179 -9.43 9.63 -4.94
C CYS A 179 -9.73 10.57 -6.13
N PRO A 180 -11.00 10.65 -6.58
CA PRO A 180 -11.46 11.57 -7.62
C PRO A 180 -11.02 13.02 -7.47
N TYR A 181 -10.90 13.55 -6.25
CA TYR A 181 -10.44 14.94 -6.06
C TYR A 181 -8.92 15.13 -6.27
N HIS A 182 -8.15 14.04 -6.28
CA HIS A 182 -6.69 14.05 -6.34
C HIS A 182 -6.11 13.42 -7.62
N THR A 183 -6.95 12.96 -8.56
CA THR A 183 -6.48 12.49 -9.88
C THR A 183 -6.59 13.58 -10.97
N GLN A 184 -6.24 13.27 -12.22
CA GLN A 184 -6.53 14.13 -13.37
C GLN A 184 -7.96 13.90 -13.91
N SER A 185 -8.59 14.93 -14.49
CA SER A 185 -9.76 14.71 -15.36
C SER A 185 -9.31 14.17 -16.70
N VAL A 186 -9.99 13.12 -17.16
CA VAL A 186 -9.67 12.42 -18.41
C VAL A 186 -10.30 13.16 -19.58
N LYS A 187 -9.49 13.75 -20.46
CA LYS A 187 -9.98 14.48 -21.64
C LYS A 187 -9.53 13.77 -22.91
N ASN A 188 -10.44 13.62 -23.87
CA ASN A 188 -10.16 13.13 -25.23
C ASN A 188 -9.42 11.78 -25.26
N ALA A 189 -9.70 10.88 -24.30
CA ALA A 189 -9.11 9.56 -24.23
C ALA A 189 -10.20 8.49 -24.10
N LEU A 190 -10.12 7.46 -24.95
CA LEU A 190 -11.09 6.36 -24.95
C LEU A 190 -10.58 5.26 -24.01
N ILE A 191 -11.09 5.23 -22.79
CA ILE A 191 -10.71 4.24 -21.78
C ILE A 191 -11.52 2.97 -21.98
N ASN A 192 -10.85 1.83 -22.00
CA ASN A 192 -11.50 0.52 -22.08
C ASN A 192 -11.79 -0.03 -20.69
N TRP A 193 -10.76 -0.10 -19.86
CA TRP A 193 -10.79 -0.75 -18.56
C TRP A 193 -10.39 0.21 -17.45
N THR A 194 -10.87 -0.09 -16.26
CA THR A 194 -10.58 0.65 -15.03
C THR A 194 -10.03 -0.31 -13.98
N ALA A 195 -8.99 0.14 -13.29
CA ALA A 195 -8.40 -0.55 -12.17
C ALA A 195 -8.20 0.43 -11.02
N THR A 196 -9.17 0.48 -10.11
CA THR A 196 -9.17 1.41 -8.99
C THR A 196 -9.61 0.70 -7.71
N TYR A 197 -9.60 1.41 -6.59
CA TYR A 197 -10.15 0.89 -5.34
C TYR A 197 -11.67 0.65 -5.39
N ARG A 198 -12.40 1.25 -6.35
CA ARG A 198 -13.86 1.09 -6.45
C ARG A 198 -14.24 -0.32 -6.83
N ARG A 199 -15.25 -0.86 -6.15
CA ARG A 199 -15.72 -2.24 -6.33
C ARG A 199 -16.40 -2.49 -7.67
N ASP A 200 -16.79 -1.44 -8.38
CA ASP A 200 -17.38 -1.48 -9.72
C ASP A 200 -16.37 -1.20 -10.86
N SER A 201 -15.06 -1.23 -10.55
CA SER A 201 -14.00 -1.22 -11.58
C SER A 201 -13.93 -2.54 -12.35
N ASP A 202 -13.41 -2.50 -13.58
CA ASP A 202 -13.18 -3.71 -14.40
C ASP A 202 -12.23 -4.69 -13.70
N ILE A 203 -11.18 -4.17 -13.06
CA ILE A 203 -10.32 -4.91 -12.14
C ILE A 203 -10.24 -4.13 -10.82
N VAL A 204 -10.99 -4.56 -9.81
CA VAL A 204 -10.90 -3.95 -8.47
C VAL A 204 -9.48 -4.12 -7.92
N ALA A 205 -8.84 -3.02 -7.57
CA ALA A 205 -7.49 -2.91 -7.03
C ALA A 205 -7.55 -2.16 -5.68
N PRO A 206 -8.09 -2.78 -4.62
CA PRO A 206 -8.15 -2.15 -3.30
C PRO A 206 -6.75 -2.13 -2.67
N TYR A 207 -6.57 -1.28 -1.67
CA TYR A 207 -5.33 -1.27 -0.88
C TYR A 207 -5.10 -2.60 -0.18
N GLU A 208 -6.15 -3.16 0.43
CA GLU A 208 -6.15 -4.51 1.02
C GLU A 208 -7.52 -5.16 0.83
N ARG A 209 -7.57 -6.50 0.97
CA ARG A 209 -8.83 -7.26 0.91
C ARG A 209 -8.92 -8.24 2.08
N TRP A 210 -9.82 -7.98 3.02
CA TRP A 210 -10.15 -8.94 4.08
C TRP A 210 -10.98 -10.11 3.53
N GLN A 211 -10.68 -11.32 4.00
CA GLN A 211 -11.43 -12.53 3.68
C GLN A 211 -11.54 -13.42 4.93
N TYR A 212 -12.76 -13.77 5.32
CA TYR A 212 -12.99 -14.78 6.35
C TYR A 212 -12.58 -16.17 5.87
N TYR A 213 -12.04 -16.98 6.78
CA TYR A 213 -11.83 -18.41 6.56
C TYR A 213 -13.17 -19.15 6.45
N ASP A 214 -14.13 -18.78 7.31
CA ASP A 214 -15.52 -19.22 7.28
C ASP A 214 -16.42 -17.99 7.45
N ALA A 215 -17.24 -17.68 6.45
CA ALA A 215 -18.11 -16.52 6.46
C ALA A 215 -19.19 -16.57 7.56
N SER A 216 -19.47 -17.74 8.13
CA SER A 216 -20.39 -17.90 9.26
C SER A 216 -19.72 -17.60 10.62
N VAL A 217 -18.39 -17.57 10.68
CA VAL A 217 -17.61 -17.33 11.90
C VAL A 217 -16.89 -15.99 11.78
N THR A 218 -17.55 -14.92 12.20
CA THR A 218 -17.01 -13.55 12.11
C THR A 218 -16.36 -13.05 13.40
N GLN A 219 -16.54 -13.78 14.51
CA GLN A 219 -15.97 -13.46 15.82
C GLN A 219 -15.59 -14.74 16.57
N ILE A 220 -14.47 -14.71 17.29
CA ILE A 220 -14.03 -15.75 18.22
C ILE A 220 -13.59 -15.14 19.56
N PRO A 221 -13.70 -15.89 20.68
CA PRO A 221 -13.14 -15.46 21.95
C PRO A 221 -11.65 -15.15 21.85
N GLN A 222 -11.23 -14.05 22.46
CA GLN A 222 -9.82 -13.64 22.51
C GLN A 222 -9.26 -13.93 23.89
N THR A 223 -8.02 -14.39 23.95
CA THR A 223 -7.27 -14.60 25.22
C THR A 223 -6.37 -13.42 25.55
N PHE A 224 -6.14 -12.51 24.60
CA PHE A 224 -5.31 -11.33 24.74
C PHE A 224 -6.16 -10.12 25.12
N ASN A 225 -5.73 -9.35 26.14
CA ASN A 225 -6.33 -8.07 26.47
C ASN A 225 -5.64 -6.94 25.68
N TYR A 226 -6.29 -6.50 24.60
CA TYR A 226 -5.83 -5.42 23.73
C TYR A 226 -5.85 -4.03 24.39
N ALA A 227 -6.48 -3.86 25.56
CA ALA A 227 -6.48 -2.62 26.32
C ALA A 227 -5.35 -2.55 27.36
N ALA A 228 -4.73 -3.68 27.70
CA ALA A 228 -3.77 -3.77 28.79
C ALA A 228 -2.59 -2.82 28.57
N ASN A 229 -2.19 -2.11 29.63
CA ASN A 229 -1.07 -1.16 29.68
C ASN A 229 -1.15 0.08 28.76
N LYS A 230 -2.15 0.19 27.88
CA LYS A 230 -2.37 1.37 27.03
C LYS A 230 -2.87 2.55 27.87
N THR A 231 -2.07 3.60 27.95
CA THR A 231 -2.39 4.81 28.74
C THR A 231 -2.90 5.96 27.89
N LYS A 232 -2.46 6.06 26.62
CA LYS A 232 -2.83 7.12 25.69
C LYS A 232 -4.12 6.78 24.96
N LYS A 233 -4.89 7.82 24.60
CA LYS A 233 -6.22 7.65 24.02
C LYS A 233 -6.17 7.52 22.51
N VAL A 234 -6.00 8.62 21.79
CA VAL A 234 -6.13 8.65 20.33
C VAL A 234 -4.82 9.11 19.69
N ALA A 235 -4.28 8.34 18.76
CA ALA A 235 -3.19 8.76 17.88
C ALA A 235 -3.72 9.10 16.48
N TRP A 236 -3.07 10.04 15.80
CA TRP A 236 -3.33 10.32 14.39
C TRP A 236 -2.06 10.62 13.62
N PHE A 237 -1.77 9.84 12.57
CA PHE A 237 -0.62 10.05 11.69
C PHE A 237 -1.07 10.78 10.43
N VAL A 238 -0.69 12.05 10.28
CA VAL A 238 -1.21 12.91 9.21
C VAL A 238 -0.18 13.94 8.71
N SER A 239 -0.09 14.05 7.39
CA SER A 239 0.81 14.99 6.71
C SER A 239 0.13 15.90 5.69
N ASN A 240 -1.07 15.56 5.19
CA ASN A 240 -1.87 16.45 4.34
C ASN A 240 -2.83 17.27 5.20
N CYS A 241 -2.50 18.54 5.42
CA CYS A 241 -3.25 19.45 6.30
C CYS A 241 -4.36 20.22 5.58
N HIS A 242 -4.47 20.09 4.25
CA HIS A 242 -5.49 20.72 3.42
C HIS A 242 -6.24 19.64 2.61
N PRO A 243 -6.93 18.70 3.30
CA PRO A 243 -7.68 17.64 2.64
C PRO A 243 -8.95 18.18 1.96
N ARG A 244 -9.55 17.37 1.10
CA ARG A 244 -10.84 17.65 0.44
C ARG A 244 -12.01 17.07 1.24
N ASN A 245 -11.92 17.17 2.57
CA ASN A 245 -12.98 16.84 3.53
C ASN A 245 -12.74 17.58 4.86
N GLN A 246 -13.60 17.32 5.85
CA GLN A 246 -13.56 18.00 7.16
C GLN A 246 -12.72 17.30 8.23
N ARG A 247 -11.84 16.36 7.87
CA ARG A 247 -11.10 15.55 8.86
C ARG A 247 -10.25 16.37 9.83
N MET A 248 -9.67 17.49 9.36
CA MET A 248 -8.87 18.38 10.20
C MET A 248 -9.74 19.11 11.23
N HIS A 249 -10.91 19.59 10.80
CA HIS A 249 -11.87 20.22 11.70
C HIS A 249 -12.39 19.20 12.72
N TYR A 250 -12.79 18.01 12.26
CA TYR A 250 -13.32 16.96 13.11
C TYR A 250 -12.31 16.51 14.17
N ALA A 251 -11.05 16.25 13.81
CA ALA A 251 -10.01 15.86 14.77
C ALA A 251 -9.73 16.96 15.81
N ARG A 252 -9.73 18.24 15.39
CA ARG A 252 -9.58 19.38 16.32
C ARG A 252 -10.76 19.50 17.27
N GLU A 253 -11.99 19.36 16.78
CA GLU A 253 -13.18 19.36 17.64
C GLU A 253 -13.18 18.17 18.61
N LEU A 254 -12.80 16.97 18.15
CA LEU A 254 -12.65 15.79 19.01
C LEU A 254 -11.61 16.01 20.12
N SER A 255 -10.49 16.68 19.80
CA SER A 255 -9.40 16.94 20.75
C SER A 255 -9.80 17.81 21.96
N LYS A 256 -10.94 18.50 21.90
CA LYS A 256 -11.50 19.25 23.04
C LYS A 256 -12.10 18.34 24.12
N TYR A 257 -12.44 17.09 23.77
CA TYR A 257 -13.20 16.18 24.64
C TYR A 257 -12.42 14.91 25.01
N ILE A 258 -11.39 14.56 24.24
CA ILE A 258 -10.49 13.42 24.50
C ILE A 258 -9.08 13.74 23.99
N GLN A 259 -8.05 13.16 24.60
CA GLN A 259 -6.67 13.33 24.15
C GLN A 259 -6.50 12.81 22.72
N VAL A 260 -6.08 13.69 21.80
CA VAL A 260 -5.72 13.35 20.42
C VAL A 260 -4.29 13.82 20.14
N ASP A 261 -3.39 12.86 20.03
CA ASP A 261 -1.97 13.08 19.75
C ASP A 261 -1.74 13.04 18.24
N ILE A 262 -1.41 14.19 17.65
CA ILE A 262 -1.29 14.37 16.20
C ILE A 262 0.19 14.33 15.79
N TYR A 263 0.57 13.29 15.04
CA TYR A 263 1.90 13.08 14.51
C TYR A 263 1.99 13.45 13.03
N GLY A 264 3.10 14.07 12.63
CA GLY A 264 3.41 14.35 11.23
C GLY A 264 3.51 15.84 10.95
N ALA A 265 3.19 16.26 9.72
CA ALA A 265 3.32 17.66 9.31
C ALA A 265 2.19 18.55 9.85
N CYS A 266 1.06 17.95 10.26
CA CYS A 266 -0.12 18.69 10.71
C CYS A 266 -0.27 18.76 12.23
N GLY A 267 0.71 18.25 12.99
CA GLY A 267 0.72 18.23 14.44
C GLY A 267 2.09 18.56 15.02
N SER A 268 2.17 18.58 16.35
CA SER A 268 3.40 18.88 17.09
C SER A 268 4.30 17.65 17.28
N LEU A 269 3.76 16.43 17.16
CA LEU A 269 4.49 15.19 17.35
C LEU A 269 5.08 14.68 16.03
N ARG A 270 6.11 13.85 16.11
CA ARG A 270 6.87 13.38 14.94
C ARG A 270 6.83 11.87 14.84
N CYS A 271 6.49 11.41 13.64
CA CYS A 271 6.65 10.04 13.20
C CYS A 271 7.21 10.07 11.78
N PRO A 272 8.53 10.20 11.60
CA PRO A 272 9.13 10.23 10.27
C PRO A 272 9.03 8.84 9.62
N ARG A 273 8.86 8.79 8.30
CA ARG A 273 8.72 7.51 7.56
C ARG A 273 9.91 6.56 7.76
N SER A 274 11.11 7.11 7.99
CA SER A 274 12.33 6.35 8.29
C SER A 274 12.27 5.60 9.64
N GLN A 275 11.33 5.94 10.52
CA GLN A 275 11.12 5.32 11.83
C GLN A 275 9.68 4.79 11.95
N SER A 276 9.05 4.43 10.82
CA SER A 276 7.66 3.96 10.78
C SER A 276 7.42 2.79 11.73
N GLN A 277 8.33 1.82 11.80
CA GLN A 277 8.21 0.68 12.70
C GLN A 277 8.09 1.12 14.17
N THR A 278 8.99 1.99 14.64
CA THR A 278 8.93 2.51 16.02
C THR A 278 7.63 3.23 16.32
N CYS A 279 7.06 3.95 15.35
CA CYS A 279 5.76 4.59 15.55
C CYS A 279 4.61 3.58 15.64
N PHE A 280 4.69 2.50 14.87
CA PHE A 280 3.70 1.43 14.89
C PHE A 280 3.79 0.60 16.17
N ASP A 281 5.00 0.31 16.66
CA ASP A 281 5.21 -0.33 17.96
C ASP A 281 4.61 0.54 19.08
N MET A 282 4.86 1.85 19.04
CA MET A 282 4.23 2.81 19.95
C MET A 282 2.70 2.83 19.84
N LEU A 283 2.15 2.69 18.63
CA LEU A 283 0.70 2.60 18.43
C LEU A 283 0.12 1.33 19.07
N ASP A 284 0.84 0.22 18.94
CA ASP A 284 0.49 -1.09 19.51
C ASP A 284 0.59 -1.12 21.05
N GLU A 285 1.50 -0.36 21.64
CA GLU A 285 1.77 -0.43 23.08
C GLU A 285 1.06 0.68 23.88
N ASP A 286 1.01 1.91 23.35
CA ASP A 286 0.58 3.07 24.15
C ASP A 286 -0.88 3.45 23.95
N TYR A 287 -1.44 3.25 22.74
CA TYR A 287 -2.71 3.88 22.32
C TYR A 287 -3.88 2.93 22.19
N LYS A 288 -5.05 3.33 22.69
CA LYS A 288 -6.31 2.57 22.48
C LYS A 288 -6.94 2.82 21.10
N PHE A 289 -6.84 4.03 20.56
CA PHE A 289 -7.55 4.40 19.33
C PHE A 289 -6.61 5.04 18.31
N TYR A 290 -6.96 4.86 17.04
CA TYR A 290 -6.24 5.45 15.91
C TYR A 290 -7.20 6.12 14.93
N LEU A 291 -6.95 7.39 14.58
CA LEU A 291 -7.73 8.06 13.54
C LEU A 291 -7.26 7.62 12.14
N ALA A 292 -8.00 6.69 11.53
CA ALA A 292 -7.82 6.22 10.17
C ALA A 292 -8.62 7.12 9.18
N PHE A 293 -8.37 8.42 9.22
CA PHE A 293 -9.12 9.41 8.44
C PHE A 293 -8.56 9.60 7.03
N GLU A 294 -9.38 9.32 6.02
CA GLU A 294 -9.05 9.55 4.62
C GLU A 294 -9.03 11.03 4.27
N ASN A 295 -8.34 11.36 3.17
CA ASN A 295 -8.16 12.75 2.73
C ASN A 295 -9.39 13.34 2.02
N SER A 296 -10.39 12.50 1.73
CA SER A 296 -11.59 12.83 0.95
C SER A 296 -12.71 11.87 1.31
N ASN A 297 -13.96 12.34 1.22
CA ASN A 297 -15.11 11.48 1.41
C ASN A 297 -15.59 10.97 0.03
N CYS A 298 -15.18 9.76 -0.34
CA CYS A 298 -15.45 9.17 -1.64
C CYS A 298 -15.88 7.71 -1.49
N ARG A 299 -16.87 7.29 -2.26
CA ARG A 299 -17.39 5.92 -2.30
C ARG A 299 -16.24 4.93 -2.50
N ASP A 300 -16.21 3.87 -1.69
CA ASP A 300 -15.19 2.81 -1.65
C ASP A 300 -13.74 3.26 -1.34
N TYR A 301 -13.47 4.55 -1.08
CA TYR A 301 -12.11 5.04 -0.84
C TYR A 301 -11.64 4.71 0.58
N ILE A 302 -11.04 3.53 0.73
CA ILE A 302 -10.50 3.01 1.99
C ILE A 302 -9.06 2.55 1.73
N THR A 303 -8.11 3.08 2.50
CA THR A 303 -6.68 3.00 2.17
C THR A 303 -5.84 2.30 3.25
N GLU A 304 -4.52 2.41 3.14
CA GLU A 304 -3.56 1.91 4.13
C GLU A 304 -3.81 2.47 5.53
N LYS A 305 -4.42 3.65 5.65
CA LYS A 305 -4.75 4.25 6.96
C LYS A 305 -5.67 3.34 7.76
N PHE A 306 -6.64 2.73 7.10
CA PHE A 306 -7.55 1.80 7.74
C PHE A 306 -6.95 0.40 7.86
N PHE A 307 -6.50 -0.16 6.74
CA PHE A 307 -6.12 -1.57 6.69
C PHE A 307 -4.77 -1.84 7.35
N VAL A 308 -3.74 -1.09 6.96
CA VAL A 308 -2.36 -1.32 7.41
C VAL A 308 -2.15 -0.68 8.77
N ASN A 309 -2.34 0.65 8.89
CA ASN A 309 -2.05 1.39 10.11
C ASN A 309 -3.08 1.11 11.22
N GLY A 310 -4.32 0.78 10.85
CA GLY A 310 -5.41 0.48 11.78
C GLY A 310 -5.49 -1.01 12.11
N LEU A 311 -6.12 -1.80 11.21
CA LEU A 311 -6.41 -3.22 11.45
C LEU A 311 -5.17 -4.10 11.56
N GLY A 312 -4.06 -3.71 10.92
CA GLY A 312 -2.75 -4.37 11.04
C GLY A 312 -2.13 -4.29 12.43
N HIS A 313 -2.66 -3.42 13.29
CA HIS A 313 -2.14 -3.13 14.63
C HIS A 313 -3.13 -3.51 15.74
N ASN A 314 -2.69 -3.43 16.98
CA ASN A 314 -3.41 -3.71 18.22
C ASN A 314 -4.08 -2.43 18.75
N VAL A 315 -4.76 -1.71 17.85
CA VAL A 315 -5.43 -0.44 18.12
C VAL A 315 -6.82 -0.48 17.48
N LEU A 316 -7.80 0.24 18.06
CA LEU A 316 -9.14 0.32 17.48
C LEU A 316 -9.22 1.50 16.49
N PRO A 317 -9.42 1.26 15.17
CA PRO A 317 -9.50 2.34 14.20
C PRO A 317 -10.82 3.11 14.29
N ILE A 318 -10.73 4.43 14.24
CA ILE A 318 -11.85 5.35 14.08
C ILE A 318 -11.75 5.91 12.65
N VAL A 319 -12.78 5.69 11.84
CA VAL A 319 -12.71 5.92 10.39
C VAL A 319 -13.58 7.08 9.94
N MET A 320 -13.10 7.78 8.91
CA MET A 320 -13.80 8.82 8.15
C MET A 320 -13.28 8.74 6.71
N GLY A 321 -14.15 8.79 5.71
CA GLY A 321 -13.75 8.72 4.31
C GLY A 321 -14.85 8.14 3.45
N ALA A 322 -14.79 6.84 3.18
CA ALA A 322 -15.85 6.14 2.46
C ALA A 322 -17.18 6.11 3.23
N HIS A 323 -18.25 5.72 2.54
CA HIS A 323 -19.58 5.60 3.14
C HIS A 323 -19.57 4.49 4.22
N PRO A 324 -20.38 4.57 5.30
CA PRO A 324 -20.47 3.51 6.30
C PRO A 324 -20.69 2.10 5.71
N THR A 325 -21.51 1.99 4.66
CA THR A 325 -21.74 0.72 3.95
C THR A 325 -20.51 0.20 3.23
N ASP A 326 -19.61 1.07 2.77
CA ASP A 326 -18.40 0.65 2.07
C ASP A 326 -17.39 0.05 3.05
N TYR A 327 -17.27 0.66 4.23
CA TYR A 327 -16.50 0.07 5.33
C TYR A 327 -17.11 -1.26 5.77
N ALA A 328 -18.43 -1.35 5.94
CA ALA A 328 -19.10 -2.58 6.37
C ALA A 328 -18.87 -3.76 5.40
N HIS A 329 -18.75 -3.48 4.10
CA HIS A 329 -18.44 -4.52 3.10
C HIS A 329 -16.96 -4.90 3.04
N SER A 330 -16.05 -4.03 3.49
CA SER A 330 -14.61 -4.17 3.29
C SER A 330 -13.88 -4.61 4.57
N ALA A 331 -14.48 -4.37 5.73
CA ALA A 331 -13.88 -4.61 7.03
C ALA A 331 -14.35 -5.93 7.65
N PRO A 332 -13.53 -6.52 8.56
CA PRO A 332 -14.04 -7.50 9.51
C PRO A 332 -15.19 -6.93 10.35
N TYR A 333 -16.07 -7.82 10.81
CA TYR A 333 -17.26 -7.44 11.56
C TYR A 333 -16.86 -6.83 12.90
N ARG A 334 -17.41 -5.65 13.20
CA ARG A 334 -17.19 -4.92 14.46
C ARG A 334 -15.70 -4.73 14.76
N SER A 335 -14.93 -4.30 13.77
CA SER A 335 -13.47 -4.07 13.89
C SER A 335 -13.05 -2.61 13.93
N TYR A 336 -14.00 -1.67 13.90
CA TYR A 336 -13.76 -0.24 13.78
C TYR A 336 -14.95 0.57 14.30
N ILE A 337 -14.76 1.89 14.40
CA ILE A 337 -15.82 2.86 14.74
C ILE A 337 -15.93 3.86 13.59
N HIS A 338 -17.13 4.08 13.05
CA HIS A 338 -17.34 5.11 12.02
C HIS A 338 -17.81 6.43 12.65
N VAL A 339 -17.23 7.57 12.24
CA VAL A 339 -17.62 8.88 12.81
C VAL A 339 -19.10 9.23 12.59
N ASP A 340 -19.65 8.88 11.43
CA ASP A 340 -21.08 9.12 11.10
C ASP A 340 -22.06 8.22 11.89
N GLU A 341 -21.60 7.37 12.83
CA GLU A 341 -22.47 6.70 13.81
C GLU A 341 -22.87 7.63 14.97
N PHE A 342 -22.21 8.78 15.10
CA PHE A 342 -22.41 9.76 16.18
C PHE A 342 -22.91 11.09 15.63
N GLU A 343 -23.75 11.77 16.39
CA GLU A 343 -24.25 13.13 16.09
C GLU A 343 -23.14 14.19 16.13
N SER A 344 -22.07 13.95 16.90
CA SER A 344 -20.98 14.92 17.03
C SER A 344 -19.65 14.30 17.49
N PRO A 345 -18.52 15.00 17.30
CA PRO A 345 -17.23 14.61 17.90
C PRO A 345 -17.28 14.48 19.43
N ARG A 346 -18.16 15.22 20.10
CA ARG A 346 -18.36 15.12 21.56
C ARG A 346 -18.98 13.79 21.95
N GLU A 347 -20.04 13.38 21.26
CA GLU A 347 -20.71 12.11 21.53
C GLU A 347 -19.76 10.92 21.22
N LEU A 348 -18.99 11.02 20.13
CA LEU A 348 -17.91 10.06 19.88
C LEU A 348 -16.92 10.02 21.05
N ALA A 349 -16.44 11.16 21.55
CA ALA A 349 -15.52 11.18 22.70
C ALA A 349 -16.13 10.54 23.96
N GLU A 350 -17.41 10.78 24.24
CA GLU A 350 -18.13 10.14 25.35
C GLU A 350 -18.15 8.62 25.19
N TYR A 351 -18.36 8.10 23.97
CA TYR A 351 -18.27 6.67 23.68
C TYR A 351 -16.84 6.13 23.83
N LEU A 352 -15.83 6.86 23.37
CA LEU A 352 -14.42 6.45 23.53
C LEU A 352 -13.99 6.40 25.01
N HIS A 353 -14.46 7.34 25.84
CA HIS A 353 -14.25 7.28 27.30
C HIS A 353 -14.94 6.09 27.95
N ARG A 354 -16.11 5.67 27.43
CA ARG A 354 -16.77 4.44 27.89
C ARG A 354 -15.93 3.21 27.54
N LEU A 355 -15.44 3.11 26.30
CA LEU A 355 -14.54 2.03 25.88
C LEU A 355 -13.23 2.01 26.67
N ASP A 356 -12.70 3.19 27.00
CA ASP A 356 -11.47 3.29 27.78
C ASP A 356 -11.59 2.70 29.20
N ARG A 357 -12.78 2.81 29.81
CA ARG A 357 -13.08 2.36 31.18
C ARG A 357 -13.60 0.92 31.26
N ASP A 358 -13.94 0.32 30.12
CA ASP A 358 -14.55 -1.01 30.01
C ASP A 358 -13.73 -1.87 29.05
N ASP A 359 -12.75 -2.58 29.63
CA ASP A 359 -11.86 -3.47 28.89
C ASP A 359 -12.64 -4.57 28.15
N GLU A 360 -13.73 -5.10 28.71
CA GLU A 360 -14.52 -6.13 28.03
C GLU A 360 -15.16 -5.56 26.76
N LEU A 361 -15.76 -4.38 26.86
CA LEU A 361 -16.37 -3.71 25.72
C LEU A 361 -15.33 -3.31 24.67
N TYR A 362 -14.17 -2.79 25.07
CA TYR A 362 -13.08 -2.48 24.13
C TYR A 362 -12.58 -3.74 23.42
N ASN A 363 -12.29 -4.82 24.16
CA ASN A 363 -11.82 -6.09 23.59
C ASN A 363 -12.86 -6.77 22.68
N SER A 364 -14.14 -6.45 22.82
CA SER A 364 -15.18 -6.95 21.91
C SER A 364 -14.95 -6.57 20.44
N TYR A 365 -14.23 -5.46 20.18
CA TYR A 365 -13.86 -5.01 18.83
C TYR A 365 -12.68 -5.79 18.20
N PHE A 366 -12.03 -6.67 18.97
CA PHE A 366 -10.90 -7.47 18.49
C PHE A 366 -11.26 -8.93 18.25
N ARG A 367 -12.52 -9.32 18.50
CA ARG A 367 -12.98 -10.71 18.33
C ARG A 367 -12.90 -11.22 16.89
N TRP A 368 -12.79 -10.34 15.90
CA TRP A 368 -12.57 -10.71 14.50
C TRP A 368 -11.15 -11.26 14.25
N LYS A 369 -10.16 -10.94 15.09
CA LYS A 369 -8.79 -11.41 14.89
C LYS A 369 -8.76 -12.94 14.99
N GLY A 370 -8.16 -13.58 13.97
CA GLY A 370 -8.12 -15.03 13.83
C GLY A 370 -9.28 -15.64 13.01
N THR A 371 -10.25 -14.85 12.55
CA THR A 371 -11.39 -15.34 11.75
C THR A 371 -11.17 -15.27 10.24
N GLY A 372 -10.08 -14.63 9.81
CA GLY A 372 -9.74 -14.45 8.41
C GLY A 372 -8.33 -13.90 8.23
N GLU A 373 -8.05 -13.45 7.01
CA GLU A 373 -6.77 -12.87 6.61
C GLU A 373 -6.95 -11.78 5.55
N PHE A 374 -5.94 -10.93 5.41
CA PHE A 374 -5.81 -10.06 4.24
C PHE A 374 -5.21 -10.86 3.08
N ILE A 375 -5.93 -10.92 1.96
CA ILE A 375 -5.52 -11.71 0.80
C ILE A 375 -5.01 -10.84 -0.33
N ASN A 376 -4.03 -11.37 -1.05
CA ASN A 376 -3.60 -10.81 -2.32
C ASN A 376 -4.75 -10.91 -3.34
N THR A 377 -5.06 -9.81 -4.02
CA THR A 377 -6.11 -9.79 -5.05
C THR A 377 -5.64 -10.25 -6.42
N TYR A 378 -4.36 -10.65 -6.57
CA TYR A 378 -3.76 -11.16 -7.81
C TYR A 378 -4.01 -10.25 -9.02
N PHE A 379 -3.79 -8.94 -8.83
CA PHE A 379 -4.05 -7.90 -9.83
C PHE A 379 -3.46 -8.23 -11.21
N TRP A 380 -2.16 -8.60 -11.26
CA TRP A 380 -1.47 -8.92 -12.50
C TRP A 380 -2.00 -10.19 -13.16
N CYS A 381 -2.29 -11.24 -12.38
CA CYS A 381 -2.89 -12.46 -12.92
C CYS A 381 -4.28 -12.21 -13.53
N ARG A 382 -5.13 -11.45 -12.84
CA ARG A 382 -6.47 -11.07 -13.36
C ARG A 382 -6.35 -10.24 -14.63
N MET A 383 -5.41 -9.30 -14.68
CA MET A 383 -5.16 -8.49 -15.88
C MET A 383 -4.70 -9.36 -17.05
N CYS A 384 -3.74 -10.26 -16.83
CA CYS A 384 -3.26 -11.16 -17.88
C CYS A 384 -4.39 -12.07 -18.38
N ALA A 385 -5.15 -12.68 -17.47
CA ALA A 385 -6.32 -13.49 -17.82
C ALA A 385 -7.34 -12.72 -18.64
N MET A 386 -7.63 -11.46 -18.29
CA MET A 386 -8.56 -10.62 -19.05
C MET A 386 -8.06 -10.24 -20.45
N LEU A 387 -6.75 -10.12 -20.67
CA LEU A 387 -6.17 -9.87 -22.00
C LEU A 387 -6.22 -11.08 -22.93
N HIS A 388 -6.35 -12.27 -22.36
CA HIS A 388 -6.51 -13.53 -23.09
C HIS A 388 -7.97 -13.97 -23.23
N ASP A 389 -8.91 -13.18 -22.72
CA ASP A 389 -10.34 -13.46 -22.82
C ASP A 389 -10.93 -12.81 -24.08
N ASP A 390 -11.74 -13.55 -24.83
CA ASP A 390 -12.37 -13.08 -26.08
C ASP A 390 -13.62 -12.24 -25.80
N ARG A 391 -13.45 -11.20 -24.97
CA ARG A 391 -14.54 -10.29 -24.58
C ARG A 391 -14.82 -9.29 -25.69
N PRO A 392 -16.10 -8.94 -25.93
CA PRO A 392 -16.45 -7.82 -26.78
C PRO A 392 -15.72 -6.54 -26.35
N PRO A 393 -15.20 -5.74 -27.30
CA PRO A 393 -14.56 -4.48 -26.96
C PRO A 393 -15.48 -3.58 -26.14
N LYS A 394 -15.02 -3.17 -24.96
CA LYS A 394 -15.70 -2.23 -24.08
C LYS A 394 -14.97 -0.89 -24.08
N TYR A 395 -15.71 0.20 -23.98
CA TYR A 395 -15.16 1.51 -23.66
C TYR A 395 -16.16 2.36 -22.85
N TYR A 396 -15.63 3.28 -22.06
CA TYR A 396 -16.40 4.29 -21.35
C TYR A 396 -16.72 5.44 -22.32
N LYS A 397 -18.00 5.80 -22.45
CA LYS A 397 -18.41 6.99 -23.23
C LYS A 397 -17.83 8.26 -22.62
N ASP A 398 -18.00 8.41 -21.30
CA ASP A 398 -17.28 9.36 -20.46
C ASP A 398 -16.87 8.67 -19.16
N VAL A 399 -15.57 8.47 -18.99
CA VAL A 399 -15.04 7.85 -17.77
C VAL A 399 -15.10 8.81 -16.58
N ASN A 400 -15.20 10.12 -16.80
CA ASN A 400 -15.33 11.09 -15.71
C ASN A 400 -16.72 11.07 -15.09
N GLU A 401 -17.77 10.83 -15.87
CA GLU A 401 -19.12 10.63 -15.34
C GLU A 401 -19.13 9.46 -14.34
N TRP A 402 -18.49 8.34 -14.70
CA TRP A 402 -18.30 7.23 -13.79
C TRP A 402 -17.39 7.61 -12.60
N TRP A 403 -16.18 8.11 -12.84
CA TRP A 403 -15.15 8.30 -11.81
C TRP A 403 -15.39 9.48 -10.87
N ARG A 404 -16.06 10.53 -11.33
CA ARG A 404 -16.17 11.83 -10.65
C ARG A 404 -17.58 12.41 -10.71
N GLY A 405 -18.57 11.62 -11.14
CA GLY A 405 -19.95 12.04 -11.22
C GLY A 405 -20.56 12.33 -9.85
N GLU A 406 -21.81 12.80 -9.90
CA GLU A 406 -22.60 13.08 -8.71
C GLU A 406 -22.72 11.83 -7.80
N GLY A 407 -22.62 12.04 -6.48
CA GLY A 407 -22.71 10.98 -5.49
C GLY A 407 -21.47 10.08 -5.38
N VAL A 408 -20.42 10.29 -6.18
CA VAL A 408 -19.15 9.54 -6.03
C VAL A 408 -18.36 10.05 -4.83
N CYS A 409 -18.27 11.37 -4.67
CA CYS A 409 -17.63 12.00 -3.53
C CYS A 409 -18.51 13.13 -2.99
N THR A 410 -18.35 13.43 -1.70
CA THR A 410 -18.99 14.56 -1.04
C THR A 410 -17.95 15.39 -0.28
N THR A 411 -18.22 16.67 -0.08
CA THR A 411 -17.42 17.54 0.80
C THR A 411 -17.97 17.62 2.23
N SER A 412 -19.21 17.14 2.44
CA SER A 412 -19.89 17.03 3.73
C SER A 412 -19.74 15.62 4.32
N SER A 413 -20.41 15.34 5.44
CA SER A 413 -20.61 13.95 5.91
C SER A 413 -21.50 13.17 4.94
N TRP A 414 -21.42 11.84 4.96
CA TRP A 414 -22.31 10.99 4.18
C TRP A 414 -23.74 11.05 4.70
N ARG A 415 -23.89 11.17 6.02
CA ARG A 415 -25.16 11.43 6.68
C ARG A 415 -25.89 12.66 6.10
N GLU A 416 -25.21 13.81 6.02
CA GLU A 416 -25.78 15.03 5.44
C GLU A 416 -26.12 14.87 3.96
N HIS A 417 -25.22 14.21 3.21
CA HIS A 417 -25.43 13.93 1.79
C HIS A 417 -26.69 13.09 1.56
N ASP A 418 -26.88 12.03 2.34
CA ASP A 418 -28.04 11.14 2.21
C ASP A 418 -29.34 11.82 2.60
N LEU A 419 -29.33 12.63 3.67
CA LEU A 419 -30.48 13.44 4.06
C LEU A 419 -30.89 14.41 2.95
N ALA A 420 -29.94 15.13 2.36
CA ALA A 420 -30.20 16.05 1.25
C ALA A 420 -30.77 15.32 0.03
N ARG A 421 -30.21 14.15 -0.30
CA ARG A 421 -30.69 13.33 -1.42
C ARG A 421 -32.12 12.84 -1.18
N SER A 422 -32.44 12.35 0.01
CA SER A 422 -33.79 11.91 0.38
C SER A 422 -34.82 13.04 0.35
N GLN A 423 -34.43 14.28 0.65
CA GLN A 423 -35.32 15.44 0.54
C GLN A 423 -35.62 15.80 -0.91
N ASN A 424 -34.61 15.75 -1.79
CA ASN A 424 -34.80 16.01 -3.22
C ASN A 424 -35.76 15.00 -3.86
N PHE A 425 -35.64 13.71 -3.54
CA PHE A 425 -36.56 12.67 -4.02
C PHE A 425 -38.01 12.82 -3.55
N ARG A 426 -38.25 13.52 -2.43
CA ARG A 426 -39.62 13.78 -1.94
C ARG A 426 -40.26 14.99 -2.61
N ASN A 427 -39.46 15.84 -3.25
CA ASN A 427 -39.91 17.08 -3.90
C ASN A 427 -40.03 16.95 -5.43
N THR A 428 -39.65 15.80 -5.99
CA THR A 428 -39.85 15.39 -7.39
C THR A 428 -40.97 14.37 -7.48
#